data_AF-A0A484F9Y1-F1
#
_entry.id   AF-A0A484F9Y1-F1
#
_cell.length_a   1.000
_cell.length_b   1.000
_cell.length_c   1.000
_cell.angle_alpha   90.00
_cell.angle_beta   90.00
_cell.angle_gamma   90.00
#
_symmetry.space_group_name_H-M   'P 1'
#
loop_
_entity.id
_entity.type
_entity.pdbx_description
1 polymer ?
#
loop_
_entity_poly.entity_id
_entity_poly.type
_entity_poly.pdbx_seq_one_letter_code
_entity_poly.pdbx_strand_id
1 'polypeptide(L)'
;MATYLHQMREENIGLGNAAHSLRTLMLFMLRSRSCAFADYAKEVAQTAGVPYVDHTKYSVAKFQSLGATKAKTYFPNDNTHTNPAGALLNTETFIQAIKCDSQSGDLAKSLSSKGKAIACS
;
A
#
# COMPACT_ATOMS: atom_id res chain seq x y z
N MET A 1 4.61 -15.40 -16.25
CA MET A 1 5.62 -14.45 -15.72
C MET A 1 5.91 -13.30 -16.69
N ALA A 2 6.11 -13.56 -17.99
CA ALA A 2 6.49 -12.54 -18.98
C ALA A 2 5.36 -11.55 -19.42
N THR A 3 4.09 -11.86 -19.19
CA THR A 3 2.95 -11.00 -19.55
C THR A 3 2.56 -9.97 -18.48
N TYR A 4 3.06 -10.13 -17.24
CA TYR A 4 2.65 -9.34 -16.08
C TYR A 4 3.40 -7.99 -15.96
N LEU A 5 4.64 -7.94 -16.45
CA LEU A 5 5.41 -6.70 -16.51
C LEU A 5 4.94 -5.76 -17.63
N HIS A 6 4.23 -6.28 -18.64
CA HIS A 6 3.63 -5.45 -19.69
C HIS A 6 2.42 -4.67 -19.18
N GLN A 7 1.50 -5.28 -18.42
CA GLN A 7 0.32 -4.58 -17.88
C GLN A 7 0.71 -3.40 -16.95
N MET A 8 1.76 -3.56 -16.16
CA MET A 8 2.28 -2.52 -15.27
C MET A 8 3.08 -1.43 -16.01
N ARG A 9 3.56 -1.73 -17.23
CA ARG A 9 4.23 -0.79 -18.15
C ARG A 9 3.21 0.04 -18.96
N GLU A 10 2.08 -0.56 -19.35
CA GLU A 10 1.02 0.16 -20.07
C GLU A 10 0.32 1.22 -19.20
N GLU A 11 0.28 1.03 -17.87
CA GLU A 11 -0.39 1.98 -16.96
C GLU A 11 0.53 3.09 -16.36
N ASN A 12 1.85 3.02 -16.58
CA ASN A 12 2.85 4.02 -16.17
C ASN A 12 2.76 4.49 -14.70
N ILE A 13 2.55 3.55 -13.78
CA ILE A 13 2.59 3.79 -12.33
C ILE A 13 3.83 3.08 -11.79
N GLY A 14 4.99 3.73 -11.92
CA GLY A 14 6.26 3.17 -11.48
C GLY A 14 6.43 3.22 -9.96
N LEU A 15 6.68 2.06 -9.35
CA LEU A 15 7.69 1.82 -8.32
C LEU A 15 7.75 0.31 -8.05
N GLY A 16 8.82 -0.31 -8.53
CA GLY A 16 9.10 -1.72 -8.34
C GLY A 16 9.54 -2.03 -6.91
N ASN A 17 9.19 -3.22 -6.45
CA ASN A 17 9.63 -3.89 -5.23
C ASN A 17 9.06 -3.34 -3.91
N ALA A 18 7.79 -3.63 -3.64
CA ALA A 18 7.25 -3.72 -2.29
C ALA A 18 6.46 -5.03 -2.15
N ALA A 19 7.17 -6.15 -2.02
CA ALA A 19 6.58 -7.44 -1.69
C ALA A 19 7.37 -8.06 -0.54
N HIS A 20 6.86 -7.92 0.67
CA HIS A 20 7.23 -8.80 1.77
C HIS A 20 5.97 -9.32 2.46
N SER A 21 5.96 -10.65 2.61
CA SER A 21 4.99 -11.56 3.20
C SER A 21 4.23 -11.03 4.42
N LEU A 22 2.95 -11.41 4.57
CA LEU A 22 2.38 -11.95 5.82
C LEU A 22 0.92 -12.43 5.62
N ARG A 23 0.65 -13.64 6.13
CA ARG A 23 -0.53 -14.51 5.91
C ARG A 23 -1.83 -14.03 6.60
N THR A 24 -1.93 -12.74 6.93
CA THR A 24 -2.93 -12.20 7.88
C THR A 24 -3.63 -10.93 7.37
N LEU A 25 -3.31 -10.47 6.16
CA LEU A 25 -3.60 -9.11 5.71
C LEU A 25 -5.10 -8.75 5.76
N MET A 26 -6.00 -9.59 5.24
CA MET A 26 -7.43 -9.27 5.22
C MET A 26 -8.09 -9.28 6.62
N LEU A 27 -7.75 -10.25 7.48
CA LEU A 27 -8.35 -10.34 8.82
C LEU A 27 -7.86 -9.19 9.73
N PHE A 28 -6.63 -8.74 9.50
CA PHE A 28 -6.04 -7.64 10.24
C PHE A 28 -6.60 -6.29 9.81
N MET A 29 -6.74 -6.07 8.49
CA MET A 29 -7.28 -4.82 7.93
C MET A 29 -8.68 -4.49 8.44
N LEU A 30 -9.54 -5.48 8.66
CA LEU A 30 -10.93 -5.22 9.08
C LEU A 30 -11.11 -5.03 10.59
N ARG A 31 -10.08 -5.29 11.41
CA ARG A 31 -10.21 -5.32 12.88
C ARG A 31 -9.25 -4.41 13.65
N SER A 32 -8.05 -4.15 13.13
CA SER A 32 -7.01 -3.43 13.88
C SER A 32 -6.29 -2.41 13.00
N ARG A 33 -6.09 -1.19 13.53
CA ARG A 33 -5.37 -0.09 12.87
C ARG A 33 -3.84 -0.20 12.98
N SER A 34 -3.32 -1.05 13.88
CA SER A 34 -1.90 -1.11 14.24
C SER A 34 -1.35 -2.52 14.02
N CYS A 35 -0.37 -2.66 13.13
CA CYS A 35 0.35 -3.92 12.89
C CYS A 35 1.69 -3.86 13.65
N ALA A 36 1.98 -4.83 14.52
CA ALA A 36 3.22 -4.83 15.30
C ALA A 36 4.49 -4.73 14.42
N PHE A 37 4.44 -5.29 13.20
CA PHE A 37 5.53 -5.17 12.24
C PHE A 37 5.67 -3.76 11.64
N ALA A 38 4.57 -3.01 11.52
CA ALA A 38 4.62 -1.61 11.11
C ALA A 38 5.24 -0.74 12.21
N ASP A 39 4.92 -1.02 13.48
CA ASP A 39 5.52 -0.33 14.63
C ASP A 39 7.03 -0.60 14.70
N TYR A 40 7.46 -1.86 14.56
CA TYR A 40 8.88 -2.19 14.50
C TYR A 40 9.60 -1.55 13.30
N ALA A 41 8.96 -1.52 12.12
CA ALA A 41 9.54 -0.85 10.96
C ALA A 41 9.73 0.65 11.20
N LYS A 42 8.80 1.29 11.91
CA LYS A 42 8.92 2.69 12.33
C LYS A 42 10.08 2.88 13.30
N GLU A 43 10.22 2.03 14.31
CA GLU A 43 11.32 2.09 15.28
C GLU A 43 12.70 1.91 14.61
N VAL A 44 12.82 0.96 13.68
CA VAL A 44 14.05 0.73 12.91
C VAL A 44 14.38 1.94 12.04
N ALA A 45 13.38 2.51 11.35
CA ALA A 45 13.59 3.69 10.51
C ALA A 45 14.03 4.91 11.34
N GLN A 46 13.42 5.12 12.51
CA GLN A 46 13.82 6.15 13.46
C GLN A 46 15.25 5.94 13.96
N THR A 47 15.61 4.70 14.32
CA THR A 47 16.95 4.35 14.80
C THR A 47 18.02 4.54 13.72
N ALA A 48 17.70 4.19 12.48
CA ALA A 48 18.59 4.33 11.33
C ALA A 48 18.63 5.75 10.75
N GLY A 49 17.78 6.67 11.22
CA GLY A 49 17.69 8.03 10.70
C GLY A 49 17.19 8.10 9.25
N VAL A 50 16.36 7.14 8.82
CA VAL A 50 15.79 7.10 7.47
C VAL A 50 14.29 7.38 7.48
N PRO A 51 13.71 7.92 6.39
CA PRO A 51 12.28 8.12 6.29
C PRO A 51 11.47 6.83 6.45
N TYR A 52 10.32 6.94 7.10
CA TYR A 52 9.31 5.89 7.21
C TYR A 52 8.02 6.33 6.52
N VAL A 53 7.38 5.41 5.80
CA VAL A 53 6.08 5.61 5.15
C VAL A 53 5.10 4.58 5.70
N ASP A 54 4.09 5.03 6.44
CA ASP A 54 3.09 4.13 7.03
C ASP A 54 2.03 3.68 6.00
N HIS A 55 2.40 2.76 5.11
CA HIS A 55 1.45 2.19 4.15
C HIS A 55 0.29 1.46 4.83
N THR A 56 0.57 0.80 5.96
CA THR A 56 -0.39 -0.04 6.67
C THR A 56 -1.58 0.79 7.13
N LYS A 57 -1.35 1.95 7.74
CA LYS A 57 -2.41 2.87 8.18
C LYS A 57 -3.41 3.19 7.08
N TYR A 58 -2.94 3.60 5.90
CA TYR A 58 -3.83 4.00 4.80
C TYR A 58 -4.51 2.80 4.14
N SER A 59 -3.80 1.69 3.97
CA SER A 59 -4.36 0.46 3.41
C SER A 59 -5.47 -0.10 4.30
N VAL A 60 -5.23 -0.19 5.61
CA VAL A 60 -6.23 -0.61 6.60
C VAL A 60 -7.45 0.30 6.57
N ALA A 61 -7.27 1.63 6.64
CA ALA A 61 -8.37 2.58 6.58
C ALA A 61 -9.21 2.41 5.31
N LYS A 62 -8.56 2.20 4.15
CA LYS A 62 -9.25 1.97 2.89
C LYS A 62 -10.08 0.69 2.92
N PHE A 63 -9.51 -0.45 3.31
CA PHE A 63 -10.25 -1.71 3.37
C PHE A 63 -11.37 -1.71 4.42
N GLN A 64 -11.20 -1.00 5.55
CA GLN A 64 -12.29 -0.78 6.52
C GLN A 64 -13.44 -0.01 5.90
N SER A 65 -13.16 1.06 5.16
CA SER A 65 -14.18 1.87 4.48
C SER A 65 -14.99 1.07 3.44
N LEU A 66 -14.38 0.06 2.83
CA LEU A 66 -15.04 -0.83 1.87
C LEU A 66 -15.94 -1.88 2.54
N GLY A 67 -15.67 -2.22 3.81
CA GLY A 67 -16.34 -3.30 4.53
C GLY A 67 -15.91 -4.69 4.08
N ALA A 68 -16.22 -5.70 4.90
CA ALA A 68 -15.70 -7.06 4.74
C ALA A 68 -16.08 -7.73 3.41
N THR A 69 -17.34 -7.58 2.98
CA THR A 69 -17.84 -8.20 1.74
C THR A 69 -17.11 -7.67 0.51
N LYS A 70 -16.98 -6.35 0.38
CA LYS A 70 -16.30 -5.75 -0.77
C LYS A 70 -14.80 -6.00 -0.70
N ALA A 71 -14.20 -5.90 0.50
CA ALA A 71 -12.80 -6.24 0.71
C ALA A 71 -12.49 -7.67 0.22
N LYS A 72 -13.37 -8.66 0.48
CA LYS A 72 -13.14 -10.06 0.07
C LYS A 72 -12.99 -10.23 -1.44
N THR A 73 -13.67 -9.39 -2.24
CA THR A 73 -13.61 -9.46 -3.70
C THR A 73 -12.22 -9.16 -4.27
N TYR A 74 -11.36 -8.49 -3.51
CA TYR A 74 -9.97 -8.22 -3.89
C TYR A 74 -9.03 -9.39 -3.60
N PHE A 75 -9.48 -10.39 -2.84
CA PHE A 75 -8.68 -11.49 -2.28
C PHE A 75 -9.26 -12.86 -2.72
N PRO A 76 -9.12 -13.24 -4.00
CA PRO A 76 -9.86 -14.36 -4.59
C PRO A 76 -9.42 -15.74 -4.09
N ASN A 77 -8.12 -15.91 -3.78
CA ASN A 77 -7.55 -17.22 -3.44
C ASN A 77 -7.35 -17.37 -1.93
N ASP A 78 -6.82 -16.34 -1.29
CA ASP A 78 -6.52 -16.32 0.14
C ASP A 78 -6.57 -14.89 0.67
N ASN A 79 -6.22 -14.69 1.94
CA ASN A 79 -6.33 -13.41 2.64
C ASN A 79 -5.07 -12.53 2.52
N THR A 80 -4.18 -12.80 1.57
CA THR A 80 -2.90 -12.10 1.37
C THR A 80 -2.70 -11.65 -0.07
N HIS A 81 -3.03 -12.49 -1.04
CA HIS A 81 -2.80 -12.22 -2.45
C HIS A 81 -3.99 -11.48 -3.07
N THR A 82 -3.76 -10.21 -3.43
CA THR A 82 -4.76 -9.40 -4.11
C THR A 82 -4.85 -9.71 -5.61
N ASN A 83 -6.04 -9.58 -6.19
CA ASN A 83 -6.23 -9.52 -7.64
C ASN A 83 -5.71 -8.17 -8.22
N PRO A 84 -5.74 -7.96 -9.56
CA PRO A 84 -5.24 -6.72 -10.16
C PRO A 84 -5.88 -5.44 -9.62
N ALA A 85 -7.20 -5.46 -9.38
CA ALA A 85 -7.90 -4.31 -8.82
C ALA A 85 -7.48 -4.02 -7.36
N GLY A 86 -7.18 -5.06 -6.57
CA GLY A 86 -6.69 -4.93 -5.20
C GLY A 86 -5.24 -4.47 -5.15
N ALA A 87 -4.43 -4.89 -6.11
CA ALA A 87 -3.06 -4.38 -6.26
C ALA A 87 -3.07 -2.88 -6.59
N LEU A 88 -3.96 -2.43 -7.48
CA LEU A 88 -4.13 -1.00 -7.77
C LEU A 88 -4.54 -0.22 -6.51
N LEU A 89 -5.50 -0.74 -5.74
CA LEU A 89 -5.93 -0.15 -4.46
C LEU A 89 -4.78 -0.04 -3.44
N ASN A 90 -3.94 -1.08 -3.36
CA ASN A 90 -2.74 -1.07 -2.51
C ASN A 90 -1.74 0.01 -2.97
N THR A 91 -1.54 0.18 -4.28
CA THR A 91 -0.70 1.24 -4.83
C THR A 91 -1.27 2.62 -4.51
N GLU A 92 -2.59 2.83 -4.66
CA GLU A 92 -3.24 4.10 -4.34
C GLU A 92 -3.02 4.51 -2.88
N THR A 93 -3.19 3.56 -1.96
CA THR A 93 -2.97 3.80 -0.52
C THR A 93 -1.51 4.04 -0.16
N PHE A 94 -0.57 3.45 -0.90
CA PHE A 94 0.86 3.74 -0.75
C PHE A 94 1.21 5.15 -1.23
N ILE A 95 0.69 5.57 -2.38
CA ILE A 95 0.89 6.95 -2.86
C ILE A 95 0.25 7.96 -1.92
N GLN A 96 -0.94 7.66 -1.39
CA GLN A 96 -1.56 8.48 -0.35
C GLN A 96 -0.65 8.59 0.88
N ALA A 97 -0.04 7.49 1.33
CA ALA A 97 0.92 7.51 2.43
C ALA A 97 2.12 8.42 2.13
N ILE A 98 2.73 8.30 0.94
CA ILE A 98 3.83 9.19 0.52
C ILE A 98 3.41 10.66 0.54
N LYS A 99 2.22 10.98 0.05
CA LYS A 99 1.75 12.38 -0.06
C LYS A 99 1.35 12.99 1.28
N CYS A 100 0.76 12.18 2.16
CA CYS A 100 0.24 12.62 3.44
C CYS A 100 1.28 12.56 4.56
N ASP A 101 2.28 11.71 4.45
CA ASP A 101 3.34 11.58 5.44
C ASP A 101 4.49 12.54 5.10
N SER A 102 4.72 13.49 6.02
CA SER A 102 5.71 14.58 5.90
C SER A 102 7.15 14.10 5.65
N GLN A 103 7.43 12.82 5.91
CA GLN A 103 8.77 12.24 5.80
C GLN A 103 9.16 11.83 4.37
N SER A 104 8.24 11.90 3.40
CA SER A 104 8.40 11.31 2.07
C SER A 104 8.74 12.32 0.96
N GLY A 105 9.23 13.51 1.31
CA GLY A 105 9.32 14.67 0.42
C GLY A 105 10.04 14.43 -0.92
N ASP A 106 11.05 13.55 -0.94
CA ASP A 106 11.76 13.21 -2.19
C ASP A 106 11.01 12.20 -3.05
N LEU A 107 10.32 11.23 -2.44
CA LEU A 107 9.48 10.26 -3.17
C LEU A 107 8.29 10.95 -3.84
N ALA A 108 7.71 11.97 -3.19
CA ALA A 108 6.61 12.74 -3.73
C ALA A 108 6.96 13.46 -5.05
N LYS A 109 8.24 13.85 -5.23
CA LYS A 109 8.71 14.53 -6.46
C LYS A 109 8.72 13.58 -7.66
N SER A 110 9.01 12.30 -7.43
CA SER A 110 9.13 11.26 -8.46
C SER A 110 7.79 10.66 -8.91
N LEU A 111 6.67 11.10 -8.34
CA LEU A 111 5.36 10.59 -8.71
C LEU A 111 4.98 10.97 -10.15
N SER A 112 4.38 10.01 -10.86
CA SER A 112 3.75 10.25 -12.16
C SER A 112 2.55 11.19 -12.03
N SER A 113 2.02 11.66 -13.16
CA SER A 113 0.80 12.49 -13.19
C SER A 113 -0.38 11.81 -12.48
N LYS A 114 -0.57 10.50 -12.70
CA LYS A 114 -1.59 9.69 -12.01
C LYS A 114 -1.35 9.67 -10.49
N GLY A 115 -0.10 9.46 -10.06
CA GLY A 115 0.25 9.47 -8.63
C GLY A 115 0.01 10.83 -7.98
N LYS A 116 0.33 11.92 -8.69
CA LYS A 116 0.07 13.29 -8.22
C LYS A 116 -1.41 13.60 -8.04
N ALA A 117 -2.29 12.97 -8.83
CA ALA A 117 -3.74 13.16 -8.74
C ALA A 117 -4.39 12.49 -7.51
N ILE A 118 -3.72 11.56 -6.83
CA ILE A 118 -4.26 10.90 -5.63
C ILE A 118 -4.31 11.88 -4.46
N ALA A 119 -5.48 12.17 -3.91
CA ALA A 119 -5.63 13.15 -2.83
C ALA A 119 -5.11 12.63 -1.48
N CYS A 120 -4.72 13.57 -0.62
CA CYS A 120 -4.57 13.31 0.81
C CYS A 120 -5.90 13.62 1.50
N SER A 121 -6.57 12.61 2.05
CA SER A 121 -7.85 12.73 2.75
C SER A 121 -7.85 11.92 4.04
#